data_AF-A0A0D0DNG1-F1
#
_entry.id   AF-A0A0D0DNG1-F1
#
_cell.length_a   1.000
_cell.length_b   1.000
_cell.length_c   1.000
_cell.angle_alpha   90.00
_cell.angle_beta   90.00
_cell.angle_gamma   90.00
#
_symmetry.space_group_name_H-M   'P 1'
#
loop_
_entity.id
_entity.type
_entity.pdbx_description
1 polymer ?
#
loop_
_entity_poly.entity_id
_entity_poly.type
_entity_poly.pdbx_seq_one_letter_code
_entity_poly.pdbx_strand_id
1 'polypeptide(L)'
;MPGSGLNENVWQCTNTINAKYLSAHRRYQLQLNVVQNFELNHGITAQWTPEDTQYSAVIDYVKHWTFVCVVEELEGLVVQCLFKLSKANLVGTGTYHHYWYKMQKHISKAITRCLAVIRTALERYDKLAPSQCPLLKLDYSEVIRYSTLGEFLLLKHSRYRILEKPWTQPANHNMAIKYFKILHSQEEIQRLDEGTQALKDSGSHGLAAEMEVFYTERHRVNDVHHKLLLKTYTLEGYSGQRRSECDTGESENGSEEEDEGNEDEDDVVANAIQLGDYLNSVTA
;
A
#
# COMPACT_ATOMS: atom_id res chain seq x y z
N MET A 1 -26.34 -51.37 32.32
CA MET A 1 -26.83 -50.76 31.07
C MET A 1 -25.96 -49.57 30.68
N PRO A 2 -24.95 -49.75 29.80
CA PRO A 2 -24.34 -48.66 29.05
C PRO A 2 -24.25 -49.03 27.55
N GLY A 3 -25.12 -48.47 26.70
CA GLY A 3 -25.11 -48.78 25.26
C GLY A 3 -25.70 -47.70 24.36
N SER A 4 -26.51 -46.79 24.92
CA SER A 4 -27.25 -45.80 24.11
C SER A 4 -26.39 -44.65 23.59
N GLY A 5 -25.40 -44.19 24.36
CA GLY A 5 -24.59 -43.01 24.00
C GLY A 5 -23.61 -43.21 22.84
N LEU A 6 -23.19 -44.45 22.53
CA LEU A 6 -22.27 -44.71 21.41
C LEU A 6 -22.98 -44.69 20.06
N ASN A 7 -24.25 -45.13 20.01
CA ASN A 7 -25.04 -45.17 18.76
C ASN A 7 -25.46 -43.76 18.31
N GLU A 8 -25.79 -42.89 19.26
CA GLU A 8 -26.20 -41.51 19.00
C GLU A 8 -25.08 -40.66 18.39
N ASN A 9 -23.83 -40.84 18.87
CA ASN A 9 -22.66 -40.19 18.30
C ASN A 9 -22.38 -40.65 16.85
N VAL A 10 -22.56 -41.94 16.55
CA VAL A 10 -22.38 -42.49 15.19
C VAL A 10 -23.46 -41.97 14.24
N TRP A 11 -24.71 -41.90 14.70
CA TRP A 11 -25.82 -41.33 13.93
C TRP A 11 -25.62 -39.84 13.65
N GLN A 12 -25.19 -39.07 14.66
CA GLN A 12 -24.86 -37.64 14.49
C GLN A 12 -23.69 -37.42 13.52
N CYS A 13 -22.63 -38.24 13.59
CA CYS A 13 -21.50 -38.16 12.67
C CYS A 13 -21.94 -38.47 11.22
N THR A 14 -22.76 -39.50 11.03
CA THR A 14 -23.31 -39.90 9.72
C THR A 14 -24.23 -38.83 9.13
N ASN A 15 -25.11 -38.24 9.94
CA ASN A 15 -25.95 -37.11 9.52
C ASN A 15 -25.12 -35.89 9.14
N THR A 16 -24.04 -35.61 9.85
CA THR A 16 -23.13 -34.51 9.54
C THR A 16 -22.42 -34.74 8.20
N ILE A 17 -21.98 -35.97 7.93
CA ILE A 17 -21.37 -36.36 6.64
C ILE A 17 -22.41 -36.25 5.51
N ASN A 18 -23.62 -36.77 5.72
CA ASN A 18 -24.70 -36.70 4.73
C ASN A 18 -25.10 -35.25 4.45
N ALA A 19 -25.16 -34.40 5.46
CA ALA A 19 -25.43 -32.96 5.29
C ALA A 19 -24.33 -32.27 4.47
N LYS A 20 -23.05 -32.60 4.71
CA LYS A 20 -21.91 -32.12 3.90
C LYS A 20 -22.00 -32.62 2.46
N TYR A 21 -22.34 -33.88 2.25
CA TYR A 21 -22.53 -34.44 0.90
C TYR A 21 -23.68 -33.75 0.15
N LEU A 22 -24.85 -33.62 0.79
CA LEU A 22 -26.02 -32.98 0.19
C LEU A 22 -25.76 -31.50 -0.14
N SER A 23 -25.08 -30.77 0.74
CA SER A 23 -24.72 -29.37 0.47
C SER A 23 -23.70 -29.24 -0.67
N ALA A 24 -22.70 -30.13 -0.75
CA ALA A 24 -21.75 -30.18 -1.86
C ALA A 24 -22.46 -30.55 -3.18
N HIS A 25 -23.37 -31.52 -3.16
CA HIS A 25 -24.14 -31.93 -4.33
C HIS A 25 -25.06 -30.82 -4.85
N ARG A 26 -25.76 -30.11 -3.94
CA ARG A 26 -26.58 -28.95 -4.30
C ARG A 26 -25.75 -27.84 -4.94
N ARG A 27 -24.57 -27.55 -4.40
CA ARG A 27 -23.64 -26.59 -4.99
C ARG A 27 -23.19 -27.02 -6.39
N TYR A 28 -22.86 -28.30 -6.57
CA TYR A 28 -22.48 -28.84 -7.87
C TYR A 28 -23.60 -28.68 -8.90
N GLN A 29 -24.84 -29.04 -8.55
CA GLN A 29 -26.00 -28.85 -9.41
C GLN A 29 -26.23 -27.38 -9.76
N LEU A 30 -26.07 -26.46 -8.80
CA LEU A 30 -26.21 -25.02 -9.05
C LEU A 30 -25.17 -24.54 -10.07
N GLN A 31 -23.90 -24.93 -9.91
CA GLN A 31 -22.84 -24.55 -10.85
C GLN A 31 -23.07 -25.17 -12.23
N LEU A 32 -23.51 -26.42 -12.30
CA LEU A 32 -23.86 -27.07 -13.56
C LEU A 32 -24.99 -26.32 -14.29
N ASN A 33 -26.03 -25.91 -13.56
CA ASN A 33 -27.12 -25.11 -14.13
C ASN A 33 -26.62 -23.74 -14.63
N VAL A 34 -25.70 -23.09 -13.91
CA VAL A 34 -25.11 -21.81 -14.35
C VAL A 34 -24.34 -21.99 -15.66
N VAL A 35 -23.50 -23.04 -15.75
CA VAL A 35 -22.74 -23.35 -16.96
C VAL A 35 -23.66 -23.69 -18.14
N GLN A 36 -24.68 -24.52 -17.93
CA GLN A 36 -25.66 -24.87 -18.98
C GLN A 36 -26.42 -23.64 -19.48
N ASN A 37 -26.88 -22.76 -18.59
CA ASN A 37 -27.55 -21.52 -19.00
C ASN A 37 -26.59 -20.61 -19.78
N PHE A 38 -25.32 -20.53 -19.38
CA PHE A 38 -24.31 -19.78 -20.10
C PHE A 38 -24.08 -20.35 -21.50
N GLU A 39 -23.94 -21.66 -21.64
CA GLU A 39 -23.76 -22.35 -22.93
C GLU A 39 -24.93 -22.13 -23.88
N LEU A 40 -26.17 -22.24 -23.37
CA LEU A 40 -27.38 -21.97 -24.14
C LEU A 40 -27.43 -20.51 -24.62
N ASN A 41 -27.12 -19.56 -23.75
CA ASN A 41 -27.14 -18.13 -24.08
C ASN A 41 -26.08 -17.74 -25.11
N HIS A 42 -24.95 -18.47 -25.18
CA HIS A 42 -23.84 -18.17 -26.09
C HIS A 42 -23.76 -19.12 -27.30
N GLY A 43 -24.72 -20.03 -27.47
CA GLY A 43 -24.78 -20.94 -28.62
C GLY A 43 -23.64 -21.97 -28.67
N ILE A 44 -23.05 -22.30 -27.53
CA ILE A 44 -21.94 -23.26 -27.44
C ILE A 44 -22.49 -24.67 -27.62
N THR A 45 -22.19 -25.32 -28.75
CA THR A 45 -22.79 -26.61 -29.13
C THR A 45 -21.96 -27.82 -28.65
N ALA A 46 -20.66 -27.65 -28.43
CA ALA A 46 -19.76 -28.70 -27.97
C ALA A 46 -19.01 -28.23 -26.71
N GLN A 47 -19.13 -29.00 -25.62
CA GLN A 47 -18.36 -28.77 -24.39
C GLN A 47 -16.93 -29.22 -24.61
N TRP A 48 -15.97 -28.46 -24.07
CA TRP A 48 -14.58 -28.87 -24.08
C TRP A 48 -14.38 -30.10 -23.20
N THR A 49 -13.75 -31.13 -23.75
CA THR A 49 -13.37 -32.31 -22.99
C THR A 49 -11.90 -32.26 -22.60
N PRO A 50 -11.46 -33.03 -21.58
CA PRO A 50 -10.06 -33.05 -21.15
C PRO A 50 -9.05 -33.39 -22.25
N GLU A 51 -9.49 -34.02 -23.33
CA GLU A 51 -8.70 -34.39 -24.50
C GLU A 51 -8.48 -33.23 -25.48
N ASP A 52 -9.25 -32.14 -25.35
CA ASP A 52 -9.12 -30.98 -26.21
C ASP A 52 -7.84 -30.19 -25.89
N THR A 53 -7.10 -29.85 -26.95
CA THR A 53 -5.88 -29.02 -26.83
C THR A 53 -6.18 -27.67 -26.19
N GLN A 54 -7.34 -27.07 -26.49
CA GLN A 54 -7.80 -25.82 -25.89
C GLN A 54 -8.07 -25.95 -24.38
N TYR A 55 -8.67 -27.07 -23.95
CA TYR A 55 -8.89 -27.36 -22.54
C TYR A 55 -7.56 -27.46 -21.80
N SER A 56 -6.60 -28.23 -22.34
CA SER A 56 -5.27 -28.39 -21.73
C SER A 56 -4.53 -27.06 -21.60
N ALA A 57 -4.56 -26.21 -22.64
CA ALA A 57 -3.95 -24.89 -22.63
C ALA A 57 -4.58 -23.96 -21.56
N VAL A 58 -5.90 -24.01 -21.41
CA VAL A 58 -6.61 -23.22 -20.38
C VAL A 58 -6.31 -23.73 -18.98
N ILE A 59 -6.20 -25.05 -18.78
CA ILE A 59 -5.79 -25.62 -17.49
C ILE A 59 -4.38 -25.15 -17.11
N ASP A 60 -3.43 -25.15 -18.04
CA ASP A 60 -2.08 -24.68 -17.78
C ASP A 60 -2.03 -23.16 -17.54
N TYR A 61 -2.83 -22.39 -18.28
CA TYR A 61 -3.05 -20.98 -18.02
C TYR A 61 -3.60 -20.75 -16.59
N VAL A 62 -4.64 -21.48 -16.17
CA VAL A 62 -5.23 -21.34 -14.83
C VAL A 62 -4.22 -21.70 -13.74
N LYS A 63 -3.42 -22.76 -13.91
CA LYS A 63 -2.34 -23.11 -12.97
C LYS A 63 -1.33 -21.98 -12.84
N HIS A 64 -0.87 -21.43 -13.97
CA HIS A 64 0.06 -20.30 -13.98
C HIS A 64 -0.56 -19.08 -13.29
N TRP A 65 -1.82 -18.75 -13.60
CA TRP A 65 -2.54 -17.65 -12.95
C TRP A 65 -2.71 -17.85 -11.44
N THR A 66 -3.02 -19.06 -11.01
CA THR A 66 -3.17 -19.39 -9.58
C THR A 66 -1.84 -19.16 -8.85
N PHE A 67 -0.72 -19.57 -9.44
CA PHE A 67 0.60 -19.31 -8.89
C PHE A 67 0.86 -17.81 -8.77
N VAL A 68 0.60 -17.05 -9.83
CA VAL A 68 0.80 -15.59 -9.81
C VAL A 68 -0.06 -14.91 -8.76
N CYS A 69 -1.32 -15.32 -8.58
CA CYS A 69 -2.17 -14.79 -7.51
C CYS A 69 -1.60 -15.07 -6.11
N VAL A 70 -1.00 -16.24 -5.88
CA VAL A 70 -0.36 -16.58 -4.60
C VAL A 70 0.89 -15.73 -4.36
N VAL A 71 1.66 -15.44 -5.42
CA VAL A 71 2.79 -14.51 -5.34
C VAL A 71 2.30 -13.09 -4.98
N GLU A 72 1.28 -12.58 -5.66
CA GLU A 72 0.68 -11.28 -5.37
C GLU A 72 0.11 -11.20 -3.94
N GLU A 73 -0.53 -12.27 -3.45
CA GLU A 73 -1.01 -12.37 -2.06
C GLU A 73 0.17 -12.27 -1.08
N LEU A 74 1.25 -13.02 -1.33
CA LEU A 74 2.45 -12.99 -0.51
C LEU A 74 3.11 -11.60 -0.52
N GLU A 75 3.24 -10.97 -1.69
CA GLU A 75 3.78 -9.61 -1.83
C GLU A 75 2.97 -8.59 -1.03
N GLY A 76 1.64 -8.58 -1.21
CA GLY A 76 0.74 -7.68 -0.49
C GLY A 76 0.86 -7.85 1.03
N LEU A 77 0.98 -9.08 1.52
CA LEU A 77 1.17 -9.36 2.95
C LEU A 77 2.50 -8.84 3.49
N VAL A 78 3.58 -8.95 2.74
CA VAL A 78 4.89 -8.44 3.17
C VAL A 78 4.88 -6.91 3.18
N VAL A 79 4.32 -6.26 2.14
CA VAL A 79 4.16 -4.80 2.11
C VAL A 79 3.32 -4.31 3.29
N GLN A 80 2.18 -4.95 3.57
CA GLN A 80 1.37 -4.63 4.75
C GLN A 80 2.14 -4.78 6.06
N CYS A 81 3.00 -5.80 6.18
CA CYS A 81 3.85 -5.99 7.35
C CYS A 81 4.86 -4.84 7.51
N LEU A 82 5.48 -4.39 6.41
CA LEU A 82 6.40 -3.26 6.44
C LEU A 82 5.74 -1.94 6.82
N PHE A 83 4.56 -1.65 6.30
CA PHE A 83 3.80 -0.46 6.72
C PHE A 83 3.44 -0.50 8.21
N LYS A 84 3.21 -1.68 8.78
CA LYS A 84 2.98 -1.83 10.22
C LYS A 84 4.26 -1.64 11.02
N LEU A 85 5.40 -2.14 10.53
CA LEU A 85 6.72 -1.93 11.13
C LEU A 85 7.16 -0.46 11.08
N SER A 86 6.92 0.24 9.98
CA SER A 86 7.25 1.67 9.87
C SER A 86 6.45 2.51 10.88
N LYS A 87 5.17 2.18 11.08
CA LYS A 87 4.33 2.78 12.14
C LYS A 87 4.89 2.50 13.54
N ALA A 88 5.50 1.33 13.77
CA ALA A 88 6.17 1.02 15.04
C ALA A 88 7.39 1.91 15.31
N ASN A 89 8.17 2.20 14.27
CA ASN A 89 9.37 3.03 14.36
C ASN A 89 9.06 4.53 14.51
N LEU A 90 7.87 4.98 14.08
CA LEU A 90 7.42 6.37 14.22
C LEU A 90 6.93 6.72 15.63
N VAL A 91 6.62 5.72 16.46
CA VAL A 91 6.21 6.00 17.83
C VAL A 91 7.48 6.29 18.64
N GLY A 92 7.76 7.57 18.87
CA GLY A 92 8.85 8.02 19.75
C GLY A 92 8.42 9.07 20.78
N THR A 93 7.14 9.42 20.83
CA THR A 93 6.70 10.72 21.37
C THR A 93 5.44 10.63 22.24
N GLY A 94 5.33 9.58 23.07
CA GLY A 94 4.24 9.45 24.04
C GLY A 94 4.72 9.63 25.48
N THR A 95 4.51 10.81 26.07
CA THR A 95 4.82 11.14 27.48
C THR A 95 3.99 10.34 28.50
N TYR A 96 3.00 9.56 28.07
CA TYR A 96 2.18 8.71 28.95
C TYR A 96 2.53 7.22 28.77
N HIS A 97 3.29 6.68 29.73
CA HIS A 97 3.79 5.31 29.75
C HIS A 97 2.71 4.23 29.51
N HIS A 98 1.48 4.44 30.00
CA HIS A 98 0.38 3.48 29.87
C HIS A 98 -0.27 3.45 28.48
N TYR A 99 -0.37 4.58 27.79
CA TYR A 99 -0.90 4.64 26.41
C TYR A 99 0.12 4.14 25.40
N TRP A 100 1.39 4.53 25.60
CA TRP A 100 2.54 3.98 24.87
C TRP A 100 2.56 2.45 24.94
N TYR A 101 2.48 1.89 26.15
CA TYR A 101 2.54 0.45 26.36
C TYR A 101 1.38 -0.29 25.67
N LYS A 102 0.15 0.24 25.74
CA LYS A 102 -1.00 -0.33 25.04
C LYS A 102 -0.78 -0.32 23.53
N MET A 103 -0.36 0.81 22.96
CA MET A 103 -0.12 0.93 21.52
C MET A 103 1.00 0.00 21.07
N GLN A 104 2.10 -0.09 21.82
CA GLN A 104 3.19 -1.01 21.56
C GLN A 104 2.74 -2.46 21.56
N LYS A 105 1.85 -2.84 22.49
CA LYS A 105 1.26 -4.19 22.52
C LYS A 105 0.39 -4.47 21.28
N HIS A 106 -0.38 -3.49 20.82
CA HIS A 106 -1.17 -3.61 19.59
C HIS A 106 -0.29 -3.78 18.35
N ILE A 107 0.78 -2.98 18.26
CA ILE A 107 1.77 -3.05 17.18
C ILE A 107 2.46 -4.41 17.18
N SER A 108 2.99 -4.87 18.32
CA SER A 108 3.62 -6.19 18.44
C SER A 108 2.67 -7.32 18.04
N LYS A 109 1.40 -7.28 18.50
CA LYS A 109 0.39 -8.28 18.13
C LYS A 109 0.09 -8.25 16.63
N ALA A 110 0.02 -7.06 16.03
CA ALA A 110 -0.19 -6.90 14.60
C ALA A 110 0.98 -7.46 13.79
N ILE A 111 2.23 -7.21 14.20
CA ILE A 111 3.44 -7.76 13.59
C ILE A 111 3.43 -9.28 13.65
N THR A 112 3.22 -9.87 14.84
CA THR A 112 3.16 -11.34 15.01
C THR A 112 2.09 -11.97 14.12
N ARG A 113 0.90 -11.35 14.02
CA ARG A 113 -0.16 -11.81 13.14
C ARG A 113 0.26 -11.75 11.67
N CYS A 114 0.90 -10.67 11.24
CA CYS A 114 1.37 -10.54 9.86
C CYS A 114 2.43 -11.59 9.52
N LEU A 115 3.41 -11.81 10.40
CA LEU A 115 4.43 -12.84 10.22
C LEU A 115 3.82 -14.25 10.13
N ALA A 116 2.79 -14.56 10.95
CA ALA A 116 2.09 -15.83 10.86
C ALA A 116 1.38 -16.00 9.50
N VAL A 117 0.74 -14.95 8.99
CA VAL A 117 0.05 -14.99 7.68
C VAL A 117 1.06 -15.12 6.54
N ILE A 118 2.21 -14.44 6.61
CA ILE A 118 3.32 -14.59 5.64
C ILE A 118 3.82 -16.03 5.60
N ARG A 119 3.97 -16.70 6.76
CA ARG A 119 4.34 -18.13 6.81
C ARG A 119 3.31 -19.00 6.12
N THR A 120 2.03 -18.82 6.40
CA THR A 120 0.97 -19.59 5.73
C THR A 120 0.95 -19.34 4.21
N ALA A 121 1.17 -18.09 3.77
CA ALA A 121 1.24 -17.75 2.35
C ALA A 121 2.48 -18.38 1.68
N LEU A 122 3.62 -18.38 2.38
CA LEU A 122 4.84 -19.05 1.92
C LEU A 122 4.64 -20.56 1.77
N GLU A 123 3.94 -21.21 2.71
CA GLU A 123 3.60 -22.64 2.59
C GLU A 123 2.70 -22.93 1.37
N ARG A 124 1.81 -22.00 0.99
CA ARG A 124 0.99 -22.13 -0.24
C ARG A 124 1.86 -21.96 -1.48
N TYR A 125 2.77 -20.99 -1.46
CA TYR A 125 3.74 -20.77 -2.52
C TYR A 125 4.61 -22.02 -2.73
N ASP A 126 5.18 -22.58 -1.66
CA ASP A 126 6.03 -23.77 -1.70
C ASP A 126 5.31 -25.01 -2.23
N LYS A 127 3.98 -25.12 -2.01
CA LYS A 127 3.16 -26.20 -2.59
C LYS A 127 2.98 -26.07 -4.10
N LEU A 128 2.94 -24.84 -4.62
CA LEU A 128 2.70 -24.56 -6.04
C LEU A 128 4.01 -24.43 -6.84
N ALA A 129 5.11 -24.03 -6.19
CA ALA A 129 6.40 -23.79 -6.81
C ALA A 129 6.97 -24.97 -7.63
N PRO A 130 6.86 -26.26 -7.20
CA PRO A 130 7.38 -27.40 -7.98
C PRO A 130 6.75 -27.57 -9.36
N SER A 131 5.56 -27.00 -9.58
CA SER A 131 4.82 -27.12 -10.84
C SER A 131 5.17 -26.04 -11.87
N GLN A 132 6.12 -25.14 -11.58
CA GLN A 132 6.40 -23.95 -12.38
C GLN A 132 7.88 -23.85 -12.78
N CYS A 133 8.11 -23.27 -13.96
CA CYS A 133 9.42 -22.85 -14.45
C CYS A 133 9.39 -21.33 -14.68
N PRO A 134 10.37 -20.55 -14.18
CA PRO A 134 11.55 -20.96 -13.41
C PRO A 134 11.24 -21.18 -11.92
N LEU A 135 11.89 -22.17 -11.31
CA LEU A 135 11.74 -22.49 -9.90
C LEU A 135 12.46 -21.43 -9.04
N LEU A 136 11.72 -20.49 -8.46
CA LEU A 136 12.25 -19.63 -7.39
C LEU A 136 11.90 -20.26 -6.04
N LYS A 137 12.89 -20.85 -5.36
CA LYS A 137 12.73 -21.25 -3.96
C LYS A 137 12.93 -20.01 -3.10
N LEU A 138 11.94 -19.69 -2.27
CA LEU A 138 11.98 -18.51 -1.42
C LEU A 138 12.10 -18.99 0.02
N ASP A 139 13.25 -18.74 0.66
CA ASP A 139 13.41 -19.04 2.08
C ASP A 139 12.77 -17.93 2.93
N TYR A 140 12.20 -18.30 4.08
CA TYR A 140 11.58 -17.36 5.00
C TYR A 140 12.56 -16.29 5.48
N SER A 141 13.83 -16.64 5.71
CA SER A 141 14.86 -15.67 6.08
C SER A 141 15.12 -14.65 4.96
N GLU A 142 14.99 -15.08 3.71
CA GLU A 142 15.13 -14.26 2.52
C GLU A 142 13.97 -13.27 2.40
N VAL A 143 12.73 -13.73 2.63
CA VAL A 143 11.53 -12.87 2.66
C VAL A 143 11.69 -11.74 3.68
N ILE A 144 12.18 -12.07 4.88
CA ILE A 144 12.45 -11.07 5.92
C ILE A 144 13.53 -10.10 5.45
N ARG A 145 14.65 -10.60 4.90
CA ARG A 145 15.73 -9.75 4.40
C ARG A 145 15.23 -8.76 3.33
N TYR A 146 14.41 -9.22 2.39
CA TYR A 146 13.80 -8.38 1.36
C TYR A 146 12.84 -7.35 1.94
N SER A 147 12.07 -7.74 2.96
CA SER A 147 11.23 -6.79 3.70
C SER A 147 12.07 -5.67 4.34
N THR A 148 13.21 -6.00 4.95
CA THR A 148 14.06 -4.99 5.61
C THR A 148 14.78 -4.05 4.64
N LEU A 149 15.10 -4.51 3.43
CA LEU A 149 15.85 -3.72 2.44
C LEU A 149 14.93 -2.85 1.56
N GLY A 150 13.61 -3.08 1.59
CA GLY A 150 12.66 -2.46 0.65
C GLY A 150 12.82 -2.94 -0.80
N GLU A 151 13.76 -3.85 -1.05
CA GLU A 151 14.04 -4.45 -2.35
C GLU A 151 13.30 -5.78 -2.45
N PHE A 152 12.15 -5.77 -3.12
CA PHE A 152 11.34 -6.96 -3.30
C PHE A 152 11.70 -7.66 -4.60
N LEU A 153 12.67 -8.57 -4.55
CA LEU A 153 12.92 -9.48 -5.68
C LEU A 153 11.75 -10.43 -5.96
N LEU A 154 10.80 -10.57 -5.01
CA LEU A 154 9.53 -11.26 -5.22
C LEU A 154 8.75 -10.66 -6.41
N LEU A 155 8.81 -9.32 -6.56
CA LEU A 155 8.17 -8.55 -7.64
C LEU A 155 8.72 -8.88 -9.04
N LYS A 156 9.83 -9.62 -9.17
CA LYS A 156 10.31 -10.12 -10.48
C LYS A 156 9.24 -10.91 -11.22
N HIS A 157 8.36 -11.59 -10.50
CA HIS A 157 7.31 -12.43 -11.07
C HIS A 157 5.91 -11.78 -10.96
N SER A 158 5.82 -10.52 -10.52
CA SER A 158 4.57 -9.75 -10.54
C SER A 158 4.06 -9.58 -11.98
N ARG A 159 2.73 -9.64 -12.18
CA ARG A 159 2.09 -9.49 -13.51
C ARG A 159 2.50 -8.21 -14.23
N TYR A 160 2.76 -7.16 -13.47
CA TYR A 160 3.04 -5.83 -14.00
C TYR A 160 4.51 -5.57 -14.27
N ARG A 161 5.37 -6.59 -14.11
CA ARG A 161 6.82 -6.49 -14.24
C ARG A 161 7.32 -5.25 -13.51
N ILE A 162 6.96 -5.15 -12.23
CA ILE A 162 7.08 -3.91 -11.45
C ILE A 162 8.53 -3.41 -11.45
N LEU A 163 9.51 -4.32 -11.44
CA LEU A 163 10.94 -4.00 -11.50
C LEU A 163 11.43 -3.43 -12.83
N GLU A 164 10.63 -3.49 -13.90
CA GLU A 164 10.92 -2.80 -15.17
C GLU A 164 10.45 -1.34 -15.13
N LYS A 165 9.64 -0.95 -14.13
CA LYS A 165 9.13 0.41 -14.03
C LYS A 165 10.23 1.39 -13.60
N PRO A 166 10.28 2.60 -14.19
CA PRO A 166 11.36 3.54 -13.94
C PRO A 166 11.46 3.97 -12.46
N TRP A 167 10.37 3.98 -11.71
CA TRP A 167 10.36 4.33 -10.28
C TRP A 167 10.99 3.26 -9.36
N THR A 168 11.23 2.04 -9.86
CA THR A 168 11.96 1.01 -9.09
C THR A 168 13.48 1.21 -9.13
N GLN A 169 13.99 2.03 -10.04
CA GLN A 169 15.41 2.39 -10.08
C GLN A 169 15.76 3.19 -8.81
N PRO A 170 16.77 2.79 -8.03
CA PRO A 170 17.11 3.45 -6.76
C PRO A 170 17.34 4.96 -6.88
N ALA A 171 17.94 5.40 -7.99
CA ALA A 171 18.15 6.82 -8.28
C ALA A 171 16.82 7.59 -8.41
N ASN A 172 15.89 7.05 -9.20
CA ASN A 172 14.59 7.65 -9.44
C ASN A 172 13.72 7.65 -8.18
N HIS A 173 13.75 6.54 -7.43
CA HIS A 173 13.06 6.44 -6.15
C HIS A 173 13.58 7.48 -5.14
N ASN A 174 14.90 7.61 -5.00
CA ASN A 174 15.50 8.63 -4.15
C ASN A 174 15.16 10.06 -4.58
N MET A 175 15.08 10.31 -5.89
CA MET A 175 14.67 11.61 -6.42
C MET A 175 13.19 11.89 -6.13
N ALA A 176 12.31 10.91 -6.31
CA ALA A 176 10.90 11.01 -6.00
C ALA A 176 10.67 11.28 -4.50
N ILE A 177 11.35 10.56 -3.60
CA ILE A 177 11.28 10.83 -2.16
C ILE A 177 11.67 12.27 -1.85
N LYS A 178 12.75 12.78 -2.44
CA LYS A 178 13.19 14.17 -2.23
C LYS A 178 12.16 15.17 -2.77
N TYR A 179 11.63 14.92 -3.96
CA TYR A 179 10.61 15.74 -4.60
C TYR A 179 9.34 15.84 -3.74
N PHE A 180 8.77 14.70 -3.32
CA PHE A 180 7.58 14.69 -2.47
C PHE A 180 7.84 15.29 -1.08
N LYS A 181 9.05 15.12 -0.52
CA LYS A 181 9.42 15.84 0.70
C LYS A 181 9.39 17.34 0.52
N ILE A 182 9.85 17.85 -0.63
CA ILE A 182 9.80 19.29 -0.93
C ILE A 182 8.35 19.76 -1.06
N LEU A 183 7.54 19.07 -1.88
CA LEU A 183 6.12 19.40 -2.05
C LEU A 183 5.38 19.44 -0.72
N HIS A 184 5.45 18.37 0.06
CA HIS A 184 4.77 18.31 1.36
C HIS A 184 5.35 19.31 2.37
N SER A 185 6.63 19.67 2.28
CA SER A 185 7.18 20.73 3.12
C SER A 185 6.55 22.08 2.80
N GLN A 186 6.24 22.35 1.53
CA GLN A 186 5.58 23.60 1.11
C GLN A 186 4.13 23.64 1.57
N GLU A 187 3.40 22.54 1.39
CA GLU A 187 2.02 22.39 1.91
C GLU A 187 1.96 22.56 3.43
N GLU A 188 2.91 21.96 4.15
CA GLU A 188 2.96 22.05 5.61
C GLU A 188 3.32 23.46 6.09
N ILE A 189 4.20 24.18 5.38
CA ILE A 189 4.48 25.60 5.67
C ILE A 189 3.19 26.42 5.54
N GLN A 190 2.46 26.25 4.43
CA GLN A 190 1.20 26.96 4.22
C GLN A 190 0.19 26.66 5.33
N ARG A 191 -0.03 25.39 5.67
CA ARG A 191 -0.93 24.99 6.77
C ARG A 191 -0.52 25.59 8.11
N LEU A 192 0.78 25.60 8.40
CA LEU A 192 1.30 26.16 9.65
C LEU A 192 1.07 27.67 9.69
N ASP A 193 1.32 28.39 8.59
CA ASP A 193 1.12 29.83 8.52
C ASP A 193 -0.36 30.19 8.76
N GLU A 194 -1.28 29.52 8.06
CA GLU A 194 -2.73 29.66 8.27
C GLU A 194 -3.13 29.36 9.73
N GLY A 195 -2.60 28.27 10.31
CA GLY A 195 -2.85 27.90 11.69
C GLY A 195 -2.30 28.89 12.71
N THR A 196 -1.13 29.50 12.45
CA THR A 196 -0.58 30.54 13.32
C THR A 196 -1.40 31.81 13.28
N GLN A 197 -1.92 32.19 12.11
CA GLN A 197 -2.78 33.36 11.97
C GLN A 197 -4.08 33.18 12.75
N ALA A 198 -4.75 32.03 12.57
CA ALA A 198 -5.96 31.71 13.32
C ALA A 198 -5.75 31.72 14.84
N LEU A 199 -4.58 31.27 15.33
CA LEU A 199 -4.26 31.28 16.75
C LEU A 199 -3.97 32.70 17.29
N LYS A 200 -3.35 33.56 16.48
CA LYS A 200 -3.15 34.98 16.82
C LYS A 200 -4.49 35.69 16.94
N ASP A 201 -5.42 35.38 16.03
CA ASP A 201 -6.77 35.96 16.01
C ASP A 201 -7.65 35.44 17.17
N SER A 202 -7.35 34.24 17.72
CA SER A 202 -8.09 33.66 18.84
C SER A 202 -7.75 34.26 20.22
N GLY A 203 -6.86 35.27 20.31
CA GLY A 203 -6.57 36.02 21.54
C GLY A 203 -5.79 35.24 22.63
N SER A 204 -5.20 34.09 22.30
CA SER A 204 -4.39 33.30 23.25
C SER A 204 -2.96 33.86 23.37
N HIS A 205 -2.83 35.03 23.99
CA HIS A 205 -1.57 35.81 24.05
C HIS A 205 -0.37 35.05 24.66
N GLY A 206 -0.61 34.12 25.60
CA GLY A 206 0.47 33.34 26.23
C GLY A 206 1.09 32.29 25.32
N LEU A 207 0.27 31.57 24.54
CA LEU A 207 0.75 30.57 23.59
C LEU A 207 1.37 31.21 22.35
N ALA A 208 0.79 32.33 21.89
CA ALA A 208 1.33 33.10 20.78
C ALA A 208 2.76 33.62 21.07
N ALA A 209 3.02 34.11 22.30
CA ALA A 209 4.34 34.58 22.70
C ALA A 209 5.41 33.47 22.71
N GLU A 210 5.08 32.28 23.24
CA GLU A 210 5.98 31.11 23.22
C GLU A 210 6.26 30.61 21.79
N MET A 211 5.24 30.64 20.92
CA MET A 211 5.41 30.30 19.50
C MET A 211 6.33 31.31 18.79
N GLU A 212 6.18 32.61 19.04
CA GLU A 212 7.08 33.63 18.49
C GLU A 212 8.55 33.41 18.93
N VAL A 213 8.78 33.05 20.19
CA VAL A 213 10.14 32.69 20.66
C VAL A 213 10.68 31.45 19.92
N PHE A 214 9.85 30.43 19.69
CA PHE A 214 10.27 29.25 18.94
C PHE A 214 10.55 29.56 17.46
N TYR A 215 9.71 30.37 16.82
CA TYR A 215 9.88 30.76 15.42
C TYR A 215 11.10 31.64 15.21
N THR A 216 11.37 32.59 16.11
CA THR A 216 12.57 33.44 16.04
C THR A 216 13.85 32.63 16.17
N GLU A 217 13.91 31.64 17.08
CA GLU A 217 15.06 30.75 17.18
C GLU A 217 15.23 29.87 15.93
N ARG A 218 14.12 29.36 15.38
CA ARG A 218 14.15 28.58 14.13
C ARG A 218 14.61 29.43 12.94
N HIS A 219 14.13 30.66 12.81
CA HIS A 219 14.59 31.63 11.80
C HIS A 219 16.08 31.90 11.94
N ARG A 220 16.59 32.10 13.16
CA ARG A 220 18.02 32.31 13.40
C ARG A 220 18.87 31.13 12.92
N VAL A 221 18.43 29.89 13.17
CA VAL A 221 19.11 28.68 12.71
C VAL A 221 19.05 28.57 11.18
N ASN A 222 17.88 28.82 10.58
CA ASN A 222 17.73 28.83 9.12
C ASN A 222 18.62 29.89 8.46
N ASP A 223 18.70 31.10 9.02
CA ASP A 223 19.58 32.16 8.52
C ASP A 223 21.04 31.75 8.49
N VAL A 224 21.50 31.02 9.52
CA VAL A 224 22.86 30.45 9.55
C VAL A 224 23.03 29.42 8.43
N HIS A 225 22.05 28.55 8.21
CA HIS A 225 22.08 27.58 7.11
C HIS A 225 22.07 28.26 5.73
N HIS A 226 21.23 29.28 5.52
CA HIS A 226 21.20 30.06 4.28
C HIS A 226 22.53 30.76 4.01
N LYS A 227 23.14 31.38 5.03
CA LYS A 227 24.48 32.00 4.91
C LYS A 227 25.57 30.98 4.58
N LEU A 228 25.51 29.77 5.14
CA LEU A 228 26.44 28.69 4.80
C LEU A 228 26.24 28.18 3.38
N LEU A 229 24.99 28.04 2.93
CA LEU A 229 24.67 27.66 1.55
C LEU A 229 25.18 28.71 0.56
N LEU A 230 24.96 30.00 0.83
CA LEU A 230 25.50 31.09 0.02
C LEU A 230 27.03 31.05 -0.08
N LYS A 231 27.73 30.86 1.04
CA LYS A 231 29.19 30.67 1.04
C LYS A 231 29.61 29.47 0.18
N THR A 232 28.86 28.38 0.24
CA THR A 232 29.13 27.18 -0.57
C THR A 232 28.94 27.45 -2.06
N TYR A 233 27.92 28.23 -2.44
CA TYR A 233 27.67 28.63 -3.82
C TYR A 233 28.75 29.56 -4.39
N THR A 234 29.47 30.28 -3.53
CA THR A 234 30.59 31.16 -3.90
C THR A 234 31.94 30.46 -4.02
N LEU A 235 32.04 29.16 -3.69
CA LEU A 235 33.30 28.42 -3.80
C LEU A 235 33.67 28.16 -5.26
N GLU A 236 34.96 28.30 -5.57
CA GLU A 236 35.52 28.04 -6.89
C GLU A 236 35.38 26.54 -7.24
N GLY A 237 34.75 26.24 -8.37
CA GLY A 237 34.44 24.87 -8.81
C GLY A 237 33.04 24.35 -8.45
N TYR A 238 32.19 25.15 -7.79
CA TYR A 238 30.79 24.76 -7.54
C TYR A 238 29.94 24.82 -8.83
N SER A 239 29.39 23.67 -9.24
CA SER A 239 28.58 23.51 -10.46
C SER A 239 27.09 23.24 -10.20
N GLY A 240 26.62 23.36 -8.95
CA GLY A 240 25.24 23.08 -8.57
C GLY A 240 24.28 24.26 -8.82
N GLN A 241 22.97 24.00 -8.75
CA GLN A 241 21.94 25.00 -9.03
C GLN A 241 21.83 26.03 -7.89
N ARG A 242 22.02 27.31 -8.22
CA ARG A 242 21.83 28.44 -7.30
C ARG A 242 20.35 28.80 -7.27
N ARG A 243 19.75 28.85 -6.07
CA ARG A 243 18.40 29.39 -5.91
C ARG A 243 18.51 30.92 -5.99
N SER A 244 17.91 31.53 -7.01
CA SER A 244 17.95 32.98 -7.25
C SER A 244 17.06 33.70 -6.24
N GLU A 245 17.56 34.78 -5.62
CA GLU A 245 16.87 35.58 -4.59
C GLU A 245 15.77 36.51 -5.16
N CYS A 246 15.23 36.23 -6.37
CA CYS A 246 14.36 37.17 -7.10
C CYS A 246 12.96 36.60 -7.39
N ASP A 247 12.40 35.79 -6.50
CA ASP A 247 10.99 35.37 -6.57
C ASP A 247 10.27 35.85 -5.29
N THR A 248 10.17 37.17 -5.17
CA THR A 248 9.26 37.85 -4.25
C THR A 248 8.35 38.69 -5.13
N GLY A 249 7.43 38.00 -5.81
CA GLY A 249 6.38 38.63 -6.59
C GLY A 249 5.30 39.16 -5.65
N GLU A 250 5.35 40.46 -5.39
CA GLU A 250 4.19 41.24 -5.00
C GLU A 250 3.10 41.06 -6.08
N SER A 251 1.87 40.72 -5.68
CA SER A 251 0.68 41.03 -6.47
C SER A 251 -0.46 41.39 -5.53
N GLU A 252 -0.85 42.66 -5.63
CA GLU A 252 -2.00 43.28 -5.01
C GLU A 252 -3.33 42.67 -5.49
N ASN A 253 -4.32 42.71 -4.58
CA ASN A 253 -5.76 42.91 -4.77
C ASN A 253 -6.48 42.29 -5.98
N GLY A 254 -7.49 41.45 -5.67
CA GLY A 254 -8.56 41.10 -6.58
C GLY A 254 -9.72 40.40 -5.86
N SER A 255 -10.64 41.22 -5.32
CA SER A 255 -12.09 40.99 -5.16
C SER A 255 -12.62 39.63 -4.71
N GLU A 256 -13.25 39.68 -3.53
CA GLU A 256 -14.31 38.81 -3.03
C GLU A 256 -15.40 38.55 -4.10
N GLU A 257 -15.68 37.28 -4.37
CA GLU A 257 -17.03 36.80 -4.68
C GLU A 257 -17.26 35.50 -3.90
N GLU A 258 -18.26 35.55 -3.02
CA GLU A 258 -18.81 34.42 -2.26
C GLU A 258 -19.57 33.50 -3.21
N ASP A 259 -19.29 32.19 -3.17
CA ASP A 259 -20.24 31.19 -3.65
C ASP A 259 -20.34 30.05 -2.62
N GLU A 260 -21.48 30.03 -1.93
CA GLU A 260 -21.90 28.91 -1.08
C GLU A 260 -22.36 27.76 -1.98
N GLY A 261 -21.56 26.69 -2.05
CA GLY A 261 -21.94 25.43 -2.67
C GLY A 261 -21.50 24.27 -1.80
N ASN A 262 -22.46 23.65 -1.11
CA ASN A 262 -22.28 22.35 -0.46
C ASN A 262 -21.71 21.34 -1.45
N GLU A 263 -20.71 20.54 -1.05
CA GLU A 263 -20.48 19.26 -1.70
C GLU A 263 -19.87 18.22 -0.76
N ASP A 264 -20.52 17.07 -0.84
CA ASP A 264 -20.34 15.86 -0.07
C ASP A 264 -18.95 15.23 -0.25
N GLU A 265 -18.59 14.37 0.70
CA GLU A 265 -17.52 13.39 0.55
C GLU A 265 -17.75 12.54 -0.71
N ASP A 266 -17.01 12.80 -1.79
CA ASP A 266 -16.57 11.79 -2.78
C ASP A 266 -15.71 12.45 -3.89
N ASP A 267 -14.44 12.80 -3.61
CA ASP A 267 -13.50 13.11 -4.70
C ASP A 267 -12.04 12.70 -4.49
N VAL A 268 -11.84 11.46 -4.06
CA VAL A 268 -10.50 10.82 -4.10
C VAL A 268 -10.27 10.06 -5.42
N VAL A 269 -11.30 9.95 -6.27
CA VAL A 269 -11.22 9.16 -7.52
C VAL A 269 -10.98 10.04 -8.76
N ALA A 270 -11.38 11.32 -8.81
CA ALA A 270 -11.12 12.15 -10.00
C ALA A 270 -9.64 12.54 -10.16
N ASN A 271 -8.91 12.74 -9.05
CA ASN A 271 -7.48 13.05 -9.09
C ASN A 271 -6.60 11.91 -9.65
N ALA A 272 -7.08 10.66 -9.62
CA ALA A 272 -6.37 9.52 -10.20
C ALA A 272 -6.52 9.45 -11.73
N ILE A 273 -7.62 9.98 -12.28
CA ILE A 273 -7.88 9.99 -13.73
C ILE A 273 -7.02 11.07 -14.40
N GLN A 274 -6.79 12.21 -13.72
CA GLN A 274 -6.02 13.34 -14.25
C GLN A 274 -4.50 13.05 -14.41
N LEU A 275 -3.95 12.13 -13.61
CA LEU A 275 -2.52 11.76 -13.68
C LEU A 275 -2.18 10.89 -14.90
N GLY A 276 -3.16 10.14 -15.43
CA GLY A 276 -3.01 9.33 -16.63
C GLY A 276 -2.94 10.19 -17.90
N ASP A 277 -3.77 11.22 -17.97
CA ASP A 277 -3.85 12.10 -19.14
C ASP A 277 -2.64 13.04 -19.24
N TYR A 278 -2.08 13.47 -18.11
CA TYR A 278 -0.88 14.31 -18.09
C TYR A 278 0.36 13.57 -18.61
N LEU A 279 0.55 12.29 -18.24
CA LEU A 279 1.70 11.49 -18.69
C LEU A 279 1.65 11.11 -20.18
N ASN A 280 0.45 10.98 -20.76
CA ASN A 280 0.28 10.73 -22.19
C ASN A 280 0.56 11.99 -23.04
N SER A 281 0.37 13.19 -22.50
CA SER A 281 0.68 14.45 -23.20
C SER A 281 2.18 14.77 -23.25
N VAL A 282 2.97 14.23 -22.32
CA VAL A 282 4.43 14.45 -22.20
C VAL A 282 5.24 13.45 -23.05
N THR A 283 4.57 12.46 -23.65
CA THR A 283 5.21 11.40 -24.45
C THR A 283 4.87 11.43 -25.95
N ALA A 284 4.28 12.52 -26.45
CA ALA A 284 4.09 12.79 -27.88
C ALA A 284 5.12 13.79 -28.42
#